data_AF-A0A7C2W5R7-F1
#
_entry.id   AF-A0A7C2W5R7-F1
#
_cell.length_a   1.000
_cell.length_b   1.000
_cell.length_c   1.000
_cell.angle_alpha   90.00
_cell.angle_beta   90.00
_cell.angle_gamma   90.00
#
_symmetry.space_group_name_H-M   'P 1'
#
loop_
_entity.id
_entity.type
_entity.pdbx_description
1 polymer ?
#
loop_
_entity_poly.entity_id
_entity_poly.type
_entity_poly.pdbx_seq_one_letter_code
_entity_poly.pdbx_strand_id
1 'polypeptide(L)'
;MGHGRGWRRQRRTPHRGPQADAECLRPLTGCRFAKARIPRMETTMQPKSHKPTAVVLALAIGMTGLSLAQQQGQGRSRSSSQQQRTRRTQRVVPMKQVQVTSPDGRVKFTLGPNPERLTFTVMLDETAVIEPSGLDMRVDGYDLSSGVIFNNLETYSIDETYPWHGAHSTAVNRCNGAKVSLTNDLSQIPYTLEIRAFNDAVAYRHVIAGDPDAVRIPNEYSQFILPAGTTVWYHDLDGHYEA
;
A
#
# COMPACT_ATOMS: atom_id res chain seq x y z
N MET A 1 -8.66 83.77 -39.57
CA MET A 1 -7.82 83.36 -40.71
C MET A 1 -6.76 82.38 -40.21
N GLY A 2 -6.62 81.22 -40.85
CA GLY A 2 -5.46 80.29 -40.82
C GLY A 2 -5.14 79.58 -39.49
N HIS A 3 -5.50 78.31 -39.29
CA HIS A 3 -4.81 77.06 -39.70
C HIS A 3 -3.77 76.52 -38.70
N GLY A 4 -3.98 75.28 -38.24
CA GLY A 4 -2.97 74.50 -37.52
C GLY A 4 -3.47 73.12 -37.07
N ARG A 5 -3.42 72.13 -37.97
CA ARG A 5 -3.66 70.68 -37.79
C ARG A 5 -2.69 70.13 -36.71
N GLY A 6 -2.96 69.17 -35.83
CA GLY A 6 -3.81 67.97 -35.87
C GLY A 6 -2.93 66.72 -35.86
N TRP A 7 -2.75 66.05 -34.71
CA TRP A 7 -2.27 64.65 -34.61
C TRP A 7 -2.88 63.96 -33.38
N ARG A 8 -3.70 62.92 -33.62
CA ARG A 8 -4.18 61.95 -32.62
C ARG A 8 -3.14 60.83 -32.49
N ARG A 9 -2.81 60.43 -31.26
CA ARG A 9 -2.30 59.07 -30.96
C ARG A 9 -3.33 58.32 -30.11
N GLN A 10 -3.63 57.11 -30.58
CA GLN A 10 -4.56 56.13 -30.01
C GLN A 10 -4.06 55.61 -28.65
N ARG A 11 -4.97 55.44 -27.69
CA ARG A 11 -4.77 54.59 -26.51
C ARG A 11 -5.01 53.13 -26.93
N ARG A 12 -4.03 52.26 -26.73
CA ARG A 12 -4.22 50.80 -26.78
C ARG A 12 -4.68 50.33 -25.40
N THR A 13 -5.88 49.77 -25.33
CA THR A 13 -6.34 48.86 -24.27
C THR A 13 -5.70 47.47 -24.49
N PRO A 14 -5.29 46.76 -23.43
CA PRO A 14 -4.86 45.37 -23.57
C PRO A 14 -6.09 44.45 -23.74
N HIS A 15 -6.01 43.55 -24.72
CA HIS A 15 -6.94 42.44 -24.89
C HIS A 15 -6.79 41.42 -23.75
N ARG A 16 -7.91 41.03 -23.13
CA ARG A 16 -8.02 39.77 -22.36
C ARG A 16 -7.98 38.61 -23.36
N GLY A 17 -6.98 37.74 -23.23
CA GLY A 17 -7.00 36.40 -23.81
C GLY A 17 -7.83 35.44 -22.93
N PRO A 18 -8.32 34.33 -23.49
CA PRO A 18 -9.15 33.37 -22.79
C PRO A 18 -8.35 32.62 -21.73
N GLN A 19 -8.95 32.53 -20.54
CA GLN A 19 -8.45 31.81 -19.38
C GLN A 19 -8.52 30.31 -19.69
N ALA A 20 -7.38 29.63 -19.67
CA ALA A 20 -7.33 28.18 -19.68
C ALA A 20 -7.71 27.70 -18.28
N ASP A 21 -8.88 27.07 -18.17
CA ASP A 21 -9.35 26.44 -16.96
C ASP A 21 -8.47 25.22 -16.68
N ALA A 22 -7.53 25.39 -15.76
CA ALA A 22 -6.81 24.29 -15.14
C ALA A 22 -7.77 23.62 -14.15
N GLU A 23 -8.51 22.64 -14.66
CA GLU A 23 -9.38 21.78 -13.87
C GLU A 23 -8.55 20.98 -12.87
N CYS A 24 -8.63 21.42 -11.62
CA CYS A 24 -7.94 20.84 -10.48
C CYS A 24 -8.64 19.53 -10.11
N LEU A 25 -8.13 18.40 -10.64
CA LEU A 25 -8.45 17.07 -10.15
C LEU A 25 -8.05 16.98 -8.66
N ARG A 26 -9.04 17.09 -7.78
CA ARG A 26 -8.86 16.95 -6.32
C ARG A 26 -9.04 15.47 -5.94
N PRO A 27 -7.99 14.77 -5.47
CA PRO A 27 -8.18 13.48 -4.82
C PRO A 27 -8.84 13.67 -3.45
N LEU A 28 -9.85 12.84 -3.15
CA LEU A 28 -10.38 12.68 -1.80
C LEU A 28 -9.27 12.10 -0.92
N THR A 29 -8.58 12.97 -0.19
CA THR A 29 -7.38 12.62 0.56
C THR A 29 -7.73 12.46 2.04
N GLY A 30 -7.93 11.22 2.48
CA GLY A 30 -7.87 10.87 3.90
C GLY A 30 -6.39 10.75 4.31
N CYS A 31 -5.80 11.84 4.80
CA CYS A 31 -4.48 11.80 5.44
C CYS A 31 -4.69 11.65 6.96
N ARG A 32 -4.24 10.54 7.56
CA ARG A 32 -4.02 10.46 9.01
C ARG A 32 -2.52 10.36 9.28
N PHE A 33 -1.99 11.33 10.02
CA PHE A 33 -0.65 11.28 10.59
C PHE A 33 -0.75 10.69 12.00
N ALA A 34 -0.09 9.55 12.23
CA ALA A 34 0.16 9.05 13.57
C ALA A 34 1.64 9.35 13.91
N LYS A 35 1.89 10.27 14.84
CA LYS A 35 3.22 10.53 15.38
C LYS A 35 3.30 9.97 16.80
N ALA A 36 3.81 8.75 16.94
CA ALA A 36 4.08 8.14 18.24
C ALA A 36 5.59 8.21 18.52
N ARG A 37 6.00 8.96 19.55
CA ARG A 37 7.38 8.96 20.05
C ARG A 37 7.54 7.75 20.98
N ILE A 38 8.26 6.73 20.53
CA ILE A 38 8.49 5.49 21.28
C ILE A 38 9.76 5.61 22.15
N PRO A 39 9.69 5.37 23.47
CA PRO A 39 10.87 5.35 24.34
C PRO A 39 11.67 4.05 24.21
N ARG A 40 13.00 4.16 24.37
CA ARG A 40 13.97 3.06 24.27
C ARG A 40 13.94 2.20 25.54
N MET A 41 13.67 0.89 25.42
CA MET A 41 13.88 -0.09 26.49
C MET A 41 14.99 -1.08 26.09
N GLU A 42 16.03 -1.17 26.92
CA GLU A 42 17.04 -2.23 26.84
C GLU A 42 16.56 -3.46 27.60
N THR A 43 16.50 -4.62 26.95
CA THR A 43 16.35 -5.92 27.62
C THR A 43 17.35 -6.90 27.02
N THR A 44 18.22 -7.43 27.88
CA THR A 44 19.20 -8.48 27.57
C THR A 44 18.50 -9.84 27.51
N MET A 45 18.71 -10.63 26.44
CA MET A 45 18.23 -12.01 26.33
C MET A 45 19.38 -13.00 26.08
N GLN A 46 19.36 -14.11 26.81
CA GLN A 46 20.25 -15.28 26.68
C GLN A 46 19.55 -16.39 25.86
N PRO A 47 20.25 -17.16 24.99
CA PRO A 47 19.61 -18.14 24.11
C PRO A 47 19.51 -19.54 24.74
N LYS A 48 18.39 -20.24 24.50
CA LYS A 48 18.28 -21.70 24.73
C LYS A 48 18.23 -22.48 23.40
N SER A 49 19.17 -23.39 23.26
CA SER A 49 19.40 -24.33 22.16
C SER A 49 18.48 -25.55 22.26
N HIS A 50 17.88 -25.98 21.14
CA HIS A 50 17.29 -27.30 20.97
C HIS A 50 17.72 -27.90 19.61
N LYS A 51 18.19 -29.16 19.63
CA LYS A 51 18.64 -29.92 18.45
C LYS A 51 17.52 -30.85 17.93
N PRO A 52 17.48 -31.16 16.62
CA PRO A 52 16.48 -32.06 16.05
C PRO A 52 16.93 -33.52 16.08
N THR A 53 15.97 -34.46 16.16
CA THR A 53 16.22 -35.90 16.03
C THR A 53 15.40 -36.44 14.86
N ALA A 54 16.07 -37.02 13.88
CA ALA A 54 15.47 -37.72 12.74
C ALA A 54 15.40 -39.22 13.05
N VAL A 55 14.32 -39.87 12.61
CA VAL A 55 14.17 -41.33 12.64
C VAL A 55 13.91 -41.80 11.21
N VAL A 56 14.82 -42.64 10.71
CA VAL A 56 14.70 -43.40 9.47
C VAL A 56 14.29 -44.82 9.85
N LEU A 57 13.29 -45.39 9.17
CA LEU A 57 13.03 -46.82 9.20
C LEU A 57 12.88 -47.32 7.76
N ALA A 58 13.73 -48.27 7.39
CA ALA A 58 13.64 -49.06 6.18
C ALA A 58 13.22 -50.49 6.56
N LEU A 59 12.39 -51.15 5.76
CA LEU A 59 12.33 -52.61 5.68
C LEU A 59 11.79 -53.07 4.33
N ALA A 60 12.12 -54.30 3.96
CA ALA A 60 12.33 -54.75 2.59
C ALA A 60 11.53 -56.01 2.22
N ILE A 61 11.67 -56.45 0.95
CA ILE A 61 11.44 -57.81 0.38
C ILE A 61 9.95 -58.11 0.05
N GLY A 62 9.54 -58.69 -1.10
CA GLY A 62 10.23 -59.25 -2.27
C GLY A 62 9.23 -60.05 -3.15
N MET A 63 9.73 -60.54 -4.29
CA MET A 63 9.25 -61.65 -5.17
C MET A 63 8.21 -61.39 -6.28
N THR A 64 8.76 -61.35 -7.50
CA THR A 64 8.38 -61.95 -8.80
C THR A 64 6.95 -62.45 -9.06
N GLY A 65 6.37 -61.95 -10.16
CA GLY A 65 5.29 -62.58 -10.92
C GLY A 65 5.40 -62.23 -12.41
N LEU A 66 5.62 -63.24 -13.25
CA LEU A 66 5.58 -63.20 -14.71
C LEU A 66 4.12 -63.06 -15.18
N SER A 67 3.82 -62.10 -16.07
CA SER A 67 2.62 -62.15 -16.93
C SER A 67 2.82 -61.35 -18.20
N LEU A 68 2.89 -62.06 -19.32
CA LEU A 68 2.69 -61.57 -20.67
C LEU A 68 1.19 -61.42 -20.91
N ALA A 69 0.71 -60.20 -21.15
CA ALA A 69 -0.58 -59.98 -21.79
C ALA A 69 -0.58 -58.63 -22.53
N GLN A 70 -1.05 -58.69 -23.78
CA GLN A 70 -1.26 -57.59 -24.71
C GLN A 70 -2.05 -56.42 -24.12
N GLN A 71 -1.70 -55.19 -24.48
CA GLN A 71 -2.65 -54.32 -25.19
C GLN A 71 -1.97 -53.12 -25.81
N GLN A 72 -1.97 -53.10 -27.16
CA GLN A 72 -1.85 -51.90 -27.96
C GLN A 72 -3.09 -51.03 -27.74
N GLY A 73 -2.91 -49.75 -27.45
CA GLY A 73 -4.01 -48.80 -27.46
C GLY A 73 -3.67 -47.47 -26.77
N GLN A 74 -3.72 -46.40 -27.56
CA GLN A 74 -3.92 -45.00 -27.12
C GLN A 74 -2.71 -44.23 -26.56
N GLY A 75 -1.67 -44.09 -27.38
CA GLY A 75 -0.75 -42.95 -27.30
C GLY A 75 -1.24 -41.79 -28.16
N ARG A 76 -2.23 -40.99 -27.70
CA ARG A 76 -2.53 -39.62 -28.19
C ARG A 76 -3.80 -39.03 -27.53
N SER A 77 -3.75 -38.72 -26.22
CA SER A 77 -4.75 -37.81 -25.61
C SER A 77 -4.39 -37.24 -24.22
N ARG A 78 -3.23 -37.55 -23.65
CA ARG A 78 -2.83 -37.03 -22.32
C ARG A 78 -2.12 -35.67 -22.33
N SER A 79 -1.59 -35.23 -23.47
CA SER A 79 -0.83 -33.98 -23.53
C SER A 79 -1.71 -32.73 -23.56
N SER A 80 -2.90 -32.79 -24.18
CA SER A 80 -3.78 -31.62 -24.31
C SER A 80 -4.43 -31.22 -22.98
N SER A 81 -4.86 -32.18 -22.14
CA SER A 81 -5.55 -31.91 -20.88
C SER A 81 -4.60 -31.37 -19.79
N GLN A 82 -3.34 -31.84 -19.73
CA GLN A 82 -2.33 -31.28 -18.83
C GLN A 82 -1.89 -29.87 -19.26
N GLN A 83 -1.69 -29.64 -20.56
CA GLN A 83 -1.27 -28.35 -21.11
C GLN A 83 -2.37 -27.28 -21.06
N GLN A 84 -3.64 -27.70 -21.07
CA GLN A 84 -4.80 -26.83 -20.92
C GLN A 84 -5.07 -26.47 -19.44
N ARG A 85 -4.68 -27.34 -18.50
CA ARG A 85 -4.75 -27.06 -17.05
C ARG A 85 -3.71 -26.02 -16.62
N THR A 86 -2.51 -26.04 -17.20
CA THR A 86 -1.43 -25.08 -16.87
C THR A 86 -1.68 -23.67 -17.41
N ARG A 87 -2.37 -23.53 -18.57
CA ARG A 87 -2.73 -22.21 -19.11
C ARG A 87 -3.78 -21.46 -18.28
N ARG A 88 -4.74 -22.16 -17.65
CA ARG A 88 -5.81 -21.54 -16.85
C ARG A 88 -5.34 -21.01 -15.50
N THR A 89 -4.23 -21.49 -14.96
CA THR A 89 -3.68 -21.06 -13.67
C THR A 89 -2.66 -19.90 -13.79
N GLN A 90 -2.45 -19.36 -15.00
CA GLN A 90 -1.30 -18.49 -15.30
C GLN A 90 -1.58 -16.98 -15.23
N ARG A 91 -2.64 -16.51 -14.56
CA ARG A 91 -2.93 -15.07 -14.51
C ARG A 91 -3.47 -14.57 -13.17
N VAL A 92 -2.93 -15.08 -12.06
CA VAL A 92 -2.99 -14.38 -10.78
C VAL A 92 -1.54 -14.14 -10.37
N VAL A 93 -1.10 -12.89 -10.44
CA VAL A 93 0.21 -12.51 -9.87
C VAL A 93 0.05 -12.69 -8.36
N PRO A 94 0.85 -13.56 -7.71
CA PRO A 94 0.76 -13.72 -6.27
C PRO A 94 1.09 -12.37 -5.62
N MET A 95 0.31 -11.99 -4.61
CA MET A 95 0.57 -10.77 -3.87
C MET A 95 1.96 -10.87 -3.22
N LYS A 96 2.78 -9.85 -3.46
CA LYS A 96 4.13 -9.77 -2.91
C LYS A 96 4.09 -8.99 -1.59
N GLN A 97 4.91 -9.43 -0.63
CA GLN A 97 5.21 -8.59 0.53
C GLN A 97 5.92 -7.32 0.05
N VAL A 98 5.49 -6.17 0.55
CA VAL A 98 6.14 -4.87 0.26
C VAL A 98 6.70 -4.32 1.56
N GLN A 99 7.98 -4.01 1.59
CA GLN A 99 8.62 -3.35 2.73
C GLN A 99 9.14 -1.98 2.31
N VAL A 100 8.80 -0.95 3.09
CA VAL A 100 9.31 0.42 2.93
C VAL A 100 10.07 0.78 4.19
N THR A 101 11.37 1.03 4.03
CA THR A 101 12.30 1.32 5.13
C THR A 101 12.65 2.81 5.12
N SER A 102 12.70 3.44 6.28
CA SER A 102 13.09 4.86 6.43
C SER A 102 14.51 5.14 5.91
N PRO A 103 14.83 6.40 5.59
CA PRO A 103 16.18 6.79 5.16
C PRO A 103 17.31 6.35 6.10
N ASP A 104 17.07 6.30 7.42
CA ASP A 104 18.05 5.84 8.42
C ASP A 104 17.98 4.34 8.73
N GLY A 105 17.08 3.59 8.10
CA GLY A 105 16.96 2.14 8.27
C GLY A 105 16.13 1.66 9.45
N ARG A 106 15.72 2.57 10.35
CA ARG A 106 15.17 2.22 11.67
C ARG A 106 13.68 1.94 11.64
N VAL A 107 12.91 2.72 10.89
CA VAL A 107 11.46 2.55 10.78
C VAL A 107 11.15 1.71 9.54
N LYS A 108 10.38 0.63 9.70
CA LYS A 108 10.03 -0.27 8.60
C LYS A 108 8.51 -0.46 8.56
N PHE A 109 7.87 -0.09 7.45
CA PHE A 109 6.49 -0.46 7.15
C PHE A 109 6.51 -1.74 6.30
N THR A 110 5.72 -2.74 6.68
CA THR A 110 5.57 -3.99 5.91
C THR A 110 4.10 -4.23 5.57
N LEU A 111 3.77 -4.28 4.27
CA LEU A 111 2.51 -4.79 3.75
C LEU A 111 2.60 -6.32 3.59
N GLY A 112 1.71 -7.05 4.25
CA GLY A 112 1.68 -8.51 4.23
C GLY A 112 1.34 -9.08 2.85
N PRO A 113 1.74 -10.32 2.51
CA PRO A 113 1.57 -10.92 1.18
C PRO A 113 0.20 -11.59 0.95
N ASN A 114 -0.78 -11.42 1.85
CA ASN A 114 -2.08 -12.10 1.74
C ASN A 114 -3.06 -11.31 0.84
N PRO A 115 -3.42 -11.79 -0.36
CA PRO A 115 -4.33 -11.10 -1.26
C PRO A 115 -5.79 -11.09 -0.75
N GLU A 116 -6.17 -11.99 0.16
CA GLU A 116 -7.55 -12.06 0.66
C GLU A 116 -7.87 -10.92 1.62
N ARG A 117 -6.87 -10.43 2.35
CA ARG A 117 -6.99 -9.32 3.29
C ARG A 117 -5.66 -8.62 3.49
N LEU A 118 -5.62 -7.35 3.12
CA LEU A 118 -4.45 -6.49 3.35
C LEU A 118 -4.20 -6.30 4.85
N THR A 119 -2.97 -6.55 5.25
CA THR A 119 -2.49 -6.31 6.61
C THR A 119 -1.16 -5.59 6.56
N PHE A 120 -0.84 -4.83 7.61
CA PHE A 120 0.45 -4.18 7.75
C PHE A 120 1.03 -4.33 9.15
N THR A 121 2.35 -4.20 9.24
CA THR A 121 3.11 -4.17 10.49
C THR A 121 4.10 -3.01 10.40
N VAL A 122 4.36 -2.37 11.55
CA VAL A 122 5.37 -1.30 11.65
C VAL A 122 6.38 -1.67 12.71
N MET A 123 7.65 -1.62 12.36
CA MET A 123 8.78 -1.83 13.25
C MET A 123 9.53 -0.52 13.46
N LEU A 124 9.98 -0.28 14.70
CA LEU A 124 11.06 0.65 15.02
C LEU A 124 12.25 -0.17 15.51
N ASP A 125 13.37 -0.06 14.81
CA ASP A 125 14.52 -0.95 14.92
C ASP A 125 14.07 -2.42 14.75
N GLU A 126 14.11 -3.22 15.82
CA GLU A 126 13.65 -4.62 15.86
C GLU A 126 12.41 -4.82 16.75
N THR A 127 11.76 -3.72 17.17
CA THR A 127 10.56 -3.76 18.02
C THR A 127 9.31 -3.45 17.19
N ALA A 128 8.28 -4.29 17.29
CA ALA A 128 6.97 -4.02 16.70
C ALA A 128 6.29 -2.88 17.45
N VAL A 129 5.89 -1.84 16.73
CA VAL A 129 5.19 -0.67 17.28
C VAL A 129 3.75 -0.60 16.80
N ILE A 130 3.46 -1.22 15.66
CA ILE A 130 2.12 -1.62 15.22
C ILE A 130 2.20 -3.10 14.88
N GLU A 131 1.46 -3.93 15.63
CA GLU A 131 1.31 -5.36 15.36
C GLU A 131 0.53 -5.58 14.04
N PRO A 132 0.54 -6.80 13.47
CA PRO A 132 -0.22 -7.11 12.26
C PRO A 132 -1.66 -6.60 12.31
N SER A 133 -1.94 -5.52 11.59
CA SER A 133 -3.19 -4.77 11.63
C SER A 133 -3.86 -4.75 10.26
N GLY A 134 -5.18 -4.83 10.21
CA GLY A 134 -5.93 -4.79 8.96
C GLY A 134 -5.95 -3.39 8.32
N LEU A 135 -5.75 -3.32 7.01
CA LEU A 135 -6.20 -2.18 6.20
C LEU A 135 -7.63 -2.48 5.74
N ASP A 136 -8.56 -1.53 5.90
CA ASP A 136 -9.96 -1.70 5.49
C ASP A 136 -10.48 -0.36 4.96
N MET A 137 -10.42 -0.21 3.63
CA MET A 137 -11.00 0.89 2.89
C MET A 137 -12.20 0.38 2.09
N ARG A 138 -13.37 0.97 2.34
CA ARG A 138 -14.60 0.62 1.62
C ARG A 138 -15.10 1.78 0.81
N VAL A 139 -15.53 1.50 -0.42
CA VAL A 139 -16.20 2.50 -1.26
C VAL A 139 -17.45 1.87 -1.86
N ASP A 140 -18.57 2.55 -1.70
CA ASP A 140 -19.90 2.13 -2.18
C ASP A 140 -20.28 0.72 -1.71
N GLY A 141 -19.88 0.39 -0.47
CA GLY A 141 -20.13 -0.90 0.15
C GLY A 141 -19.12 -2.01 -0.17
N TYR A 142 -18.19 -1.80 -1.11
CA TYR A 142 -17.14 -2.77 -1.45
C TYR A 142 -15.90 -2.58 -0.57
N ASP A 143 -15.44 -3.64 0.11
CA ASP A 143 -14.15 -3.67 0.82
C ASP A 143 -13.00 -3.83 -0.18
N LEU A 144 -12.35 -2.71 -0.52
CA LEU A 144 -11.27 -2.65 -1.50
C LEU A 144 -9.96 -3.26 -0.97
N SER A 145 -9.86 -3.49 0.34
CA SER A 145 -8.70 -4.07 1.02
C SER A 145 -8.83 -5.59 1.20
N SER A 146 -9.93 -6.18 0.74
CA SER A 146 -10.14 -7.62 0.60
C SER A 146 -10.08 -8.04 -0.86
N GLY A 147 -9.69 -9.29 -1.13
CA GLY A 147 -9.67 -9.86 -2.49
C GLY A 147 -8.95 -8.96 -3.50
N VAL A 148 -7.64 -8.79 -3.36
CA VAL A 148 -6.87 -7.85 -4.18
C VAL A 148 -6.03 -8.56 -5.26
N ILE A 149 -6.01 -7.95 -6.44
CA ILE A 149 -5.08 -8.26 -7.51
C ILE A 149 -3.90 -7.29 -7.40
N PHE A 150 -2.70 -7.83 -7.20
CA PHE A 150 -1.46 -7.06 -7.17
C PHE A 150 -1.01 -6.72 -8.60
N ASN A 151 -1.11 -5.45 -9.00
CA ASN A 151 -0.84 -5.04 -10.38
C ASN A 151 0.61 -4.56 -10.57
N ASN A 152 1.07 -3.63 -9.74
CA ASN A 152 2.37 -3.00 -9.88
C ASN A 152 2.92 -2.47 -8.55
N LEU A 153 4.24 -2.30 -8.49
CA LEU A 153 4.95 -1.66 -7.39
C LEU A 153 5.95 -0.64 -7.96
N GLU A 154 5.81 0.61 -7.56
CA GLU A 154 6.76 1.69 -7.83
C GLU A 154 7.34 2.17 -6.49
N THR A 155 8.67 2.28 -6.40
CA THR A 155 9.33 2.86 -5.22
C THR A 155 9.92 4.22 -5.56
N TYR A 156 9.97 5.11 -4.58
CA TYR A 156 10.50 6.45 -4.74
C TYR A 156 11.10 6.97 -3.43
N SER A 157 11.79 8.11 -3.49
CA SER A 157 12.24 8.86 -2.31
C SER A 157 11.88 10.32 -2.47
N ILE A 158 11.68 11.00 -1.33
CA ILE A 158 11.49 12.44 -1.25
C ILE A 158 12.55 12.98 -0.29
N ASP A 159 13.17 14.09 -0.66
CA ASP A 159 14.07 14.86 0.19
C ASP A 159 13.91 16.34 -0.15
N GLU A 160 13.01 17.02 0.55
CA GLU A 160 12.69 18.42 0.32
C GLU A 160 12.46 19.19 1.62
N THR A 161 12.53 20.52 1.51
CA THR A 161 12.21 21.43 2.60
C THR A 161 11.30 22.55 2.10
N TYR A 162 10.42 23.05 2.97
CA TYR A 162 9.51 24.13 2.63
C TYR A 162 9.24 25.03 3.84
N PRO A 163 8.92 26.33 3.63
CA PRO A 163 8.54 27.23 4.71
C PRO A 163 7.29 26.74 5.45
N TRP A 164 7.27 26.88 6.76
CA TRP A 164 6.16 26.45 7.61
C TRP A 164 5.88 27.48 8.70
N HIS A 165 4.60 27.72 8.97
CA HIS A 165 4.16 28.59 10.06
C HIS A 165 3.76 27.73 11.27
N GLY A 166 4.76 27.21 11.99
CA GLY A 166 4.56 26.43 13.22
C GLY A 166 5.71 26.62 14.21
N ALA A 167 5.95 25.62 15.05
CA ALA A 167 7.04 25.66 16.05
C ALA A 167 8.44 25.85 15.43
N HIS A 168 8.58 25.52 14.14
CA HIS A 168 9.77 25.78 13.32
C HIS A 168 9.36 26.54 12.05
N SER A 169 10.28 27.34 11.50
CA SER A 169 10.06 28.12 10.26
C SER A 169 10.19 27.31 8.97
N THR A 170 10.76 26.10 9.06
CA THR A 170 11.00 25.21 7.93
C THR A 170 10.58 23.80 8.30
N ALA A 171 9.81 23.17 7.43
CA ALA A 171 9.47 21.75 7.51
C ALA A 171 10.38 20.94 6.58
N VAL A 172 10.68 19.71 7.00
CA VAL A 172 11.48 18.74 6.24
C VAL A 172 10.57 17.57 5.87
N ASN A 173 10.50 17.25 4.58
CA ASN A 173 9.82 16.08 4.06
C ASN A 173 10.87 15.14 3.45
N ARG A 174 11.36 14.20 4.27
CA ARG A 174 12.39 13.24 3.88
C ARG A 174 11.96 11.81 4.18
N CYS A 175 11.66 11.04 3.14
CA CYS A 175 11.15 9.68 3.28
C CYS A 175 11.48 8.81 2.08
N ASN A 176 11.46 7.50 2.29
CA ASN A 176 11.29 6.53 1.21
C ASN A 176 9.79 6.19 1.09
N GLY A 177 9.34 5.88 -0.12
CA GLY A 177 7.95 5.56 -0.37
C GLY A 177 7.74 4.47 -1.41
N ALA A 178 6.52 3.94 -1.43
CA ALA A 178 6.06 3.00 -2.42
C ALA A 178 4.63 3.33 -2.86
N LYS A 179 4.33 3.09 -4.13
CA LYS A 179 2.97 3.07 -4.69
C LYS A 179 2.67 1.65 -5.12
N VAL A 180 1.71 1.02 -4.44
CA VAL A 180 1.23 -0.32 -4.76
C VAL A 180 -0.07 -0.19 -5.53
N SER A 181 -0.04 -0.52 -6.81
CA SER A 181 -1.25 -0.53 -7.65
C SER A 181 -2.01 -1.83 -7.42
N LEU A 182 -3.27 -1.71 -7.01
CA LEU A 182 -4.14 -2.82 -6.65
C LEU A 182 -5.47 -2.71 -7.39
N THR A 183 -6.15 -3.83 -7.58
CA THR A 183 -7.54 -3.88 -8.04
C THR A 183 -8.31 -4.82 -7.13
N ASN A 184 -9.45 -4.38 -6.60
CA ASN A 184 -10.35 -5.29 -5.90
C ASN A 184 -11.01 -6.24 -6.91
N ASP A 185 -10.96 -7.54 -6.66
CA ASP A 185 -11.37 -8.58 -7.60
C ASP A 185 -12.89 -8.68 -7.80
N LEU A 186 -13.69 -8.23 -6.83
CA LEU A 186 -15.14 -8.24 -6.92
C LEU A 186 -15.69 -7.00 -7.64
N SER A 187 -15.32 -5.81 -7.18
CA SER A 187 -15.79 -4.53 -7.73
C SER A 187 -15.04 -4.09 -8.98
N GLN A 188 -13.88 -4.68 -9.25
CA GLN A 188 -12.95 -4.29 -10.32
C GLN A 188 -12.43 -2.83 -10.19
N ILE A 189 -12.60 -2.19 -9.04
CA ILE A 189 -12.11 -0.83 -8.79
C ILE A 189 -10.58 -0.86 -8.66
N PRO A 190 -9.82 -0.17 -9.52
CA PRO A 190 -8.40 0.01 -9.36
C PRO A 190 -8.11 1.14 -8.35
N TYR A 191 -7.05 0.99 -7.58
CA TYR A 191 -6.57 2.03 -6.67
C TYR A 191 -5.07 1.90 -6.43
N THR A 192 -4.49 2.90 -5.80
CA THR A 192 -3.10 2.87 -5.33
C THR A 192 -3.04 3.01 -3.82
N LEU A 193 -2.38 2.06 -3.17
CA LEU A 193 -1.95 2.22 -1.78
C LEU A 193 -0.57 2.89 -1.79
N GLU A 194 -0.52 4.14 -1.37
CA GLU A 194 0.74 4.88 -1.22
C GLU A 194 1.23 4.77 0.22
N ILE A 195 2.49 4.40 0.39
CA ILE A 195 3.16 4.18 1.68
C ILE A 195 4.39 5.10 1.73
N ARG A 196 4.66 5.70 2.89
CA ARG A 196 5.88 6.47 3.18
C ARG A 196 6.46 6.06 4.54
N ALA A 197 7.77 5.95 4.60
CA ALA A 197 8.54 5.72 5.83
C ALA A 197 9.53 6.88 6.04
N PHE A 198 9.35 7.58 7.16
CA PHE A 198 10.21 8.62 7.68
C PHE A 198 11.08 8.04 8.81
N ASN A 199 12.15 8.73 9.19
CA ASN A 199 13.01 8.27 10.30
C ASN A 199 12.27 8.18 11.65
N ASP A 200 11.13 8.85 11.80
CA ASP A 200 10.34 8.90 13.04
C ASP A 200 8.86 8.52 12.86
N ALA A 201 8.43 8.08 11.67
CA ALA A 201 7.03 7.82 11.39
C ALA A 201 6.82 6.95 10.14
N VAL A 202 5.60 6.44 10.00
CA VAL A 202 5.08 5.92 8.73
C VAL A 202 3.78 6.64 8.38
N ALA A 203 3.46 6.69 7.10
CA ALA A 203 2.17 7.15 6.60
C ALA A 203 1.71 6.24 5.47
N TYR A 204 0.40 6.06 5.33
CA TYR A 204 -0.18 5.48 4.14
C TYR A 204 -1.46 6.22 3.75
N ARG A 205 -1.87 6.09 2.50
CA ARG A 205 -3.19 6.52 2.01
C ARG A 205 -3.66 5.65 0.85
N HIS A 206 -4.97 5.53 0.72
CA HIS A 206 -5.62 4.96 -0.47
C HIS A 206 -5.91 6.09 -1.47
N VAL A 207 -5.41 5.97 -2.70
CA VAL A 207 -5.71 6.87 -3.81
C VAL A 207 -6.62 6.13 -4.78
N ILE A 208 -7.90 6.49 -4.73
CA ILE A 208 -8.97 5.88 -5.52
C ILE A 208 -9.47 6.96 -6.49
N ALA A 209 -9.38 6.68 -7.79
CA ALA A 209 -9.89 7.61 -8.79
C ALA A 209 -11.43 7.64 -8.72
N GLY A 210 -11.99 8.84 -8.78
CA GLY A 210 -13.43 9.07 -8.90
C GLY A 210 -13.72 9.91 -10.14
N ASP A 211 -14.87 9.68 -10.73
CA ASP A 211 -15.44 10.61 -11.71
C ASP A 211 -15.87 11.90 -10.96
N PRO A 212 -15.57 13.11 -11.47
CA PRO A 212 -15.97 14.37 -10.83
C PRO A 212 -17.46 14.48 -10.51
N ASP A 213 -18.32 13.84 -11.31
CA ASP A 213 -19.77 13.89 -11.18
C ASP A 213 -20.34 12.68 -10.39
N ALA A 214 -19.49 11.71 -10.03
CA ALA A 214 -19.93 10.54 -9.27
C ALA A 214 -19.98 10.82 -7.77
N VAL A 215 -21.14 10.55 -7.17
CA VAL A 215 -21.26 10.45 -5.71
C VAL A 215 -20.70 9.10 -5.26
N ARG A 216 -19.72 9.14 -4.34
CA ARG A 216 -19.07 7.96 -3.76
C ARG A 216 -19.19 8.02 -2.24
N ILE A 217 -19.37 6.86 -1.60
CA ILE A 217 -19.48 6.76 -0.14
C ILE A 217 -18.24 6.02 0.39
N PRO A 218 -17.21 6.75 0.85
CA PRO A 218 -16.04 6.15 1.48
C PRO A 218 -16.32 5.82 2.95
N ASN A 219 -15.84 4.67 3.40
CA ASN A 219 -15.74 4.30 4.81
C ASN A 219 -14.38 3.69 5.08
N GLU A 220 -13.84 3.90 6.27
CA GLU A 220 -12.56 3.31 6.67
C GLU A 220 -12.69 2.62 8.02
N TYR A 221 -12.27 1.36 8.08
CA TYR A 221 -12.24 0.53 9.28
C TYR A 221 -10.82 0.00 9.59
N SER A 222 -9.80 0.65 9.02
CA SER A 222 -8.40 0.31 9.24
C SER A 222 -8.07 0.25 10.73
N GLN A 223 -7.32 -0.76 11.11
CA GLN A 223 -6.95 -1.02 12.50
C GLN A 223 -5.52 -0.58 12.79
N PHE A 224 -5.26 -0.29 14.06
CA PHE A 224 -3.93 -0.01 14.59
C PHE A 224 -3.79 -0.79 15.89
N ILE A 225 -3.35 -2.04 15.79
CA ILE A 225 -3.15 -2.92 16.93
C ILE A 225 -1.82 -2.56 17.57
N LEU A 226 -1.88 -2.03 18.79
CA LEU A 226 -0.70 -1.69 19.58
C LEU A 226 -0.24 -2.93 20.36
N PRO A 227 1.07 -3.10 20.59
CA PRO A 227 1.59 -4.18 21.41
C PRO A 227 0.93 -4.22 22.80
N ALA A 228 0.75 -5.42 23.34
CA ALA A 228 0.19 -5.59 24.68
C ALA A 228 0.98 -4.82 25.74
N GLY A 229 0.28 -4.15 26.66
CA GLY A 229 0.89 -3.30 27.68
C GLY A 229 1.23 -1.87 27.24
N THR A 230 0.89 -1.48 26.00
CA THR A 230 1.03 -0.09 25.54
C THR A 230 0.20 0.85 26.42
N THR A 231 0.82 1.88 26.96
CA THR A 231 0.13 2.98 27.65
C THR A 231 -0.40 3.96 26.62
N VAL A 232 -1.69 4.31 26.72
CA VAL A 232 -2.34 5.26 25.82
C VAL A 232 -2.82 6.44 26.64
N TRP A 233 -2.51 7.64 26.17
CA TRP A 233 -3.16 8.88 26.61
C TRP A 233 -4.17 9.26 25.54
N TYR A 234 -5.44 9.31 25.91
CA TYR A 234 -6.52 9.69 25.02
C TYR A 234 -7.48 10.64 25.74
N HIS A 235 -8.19 11.41 24.94
CA HIS A 235 -9.33 12.21 25.34
C HIS A 235 -10.59 11.53 24.76
N ASP A 236 -11.76 11.76 25.35
CA ASP A 236 -13.00 11.29 24.73
C ASP A 236 -13.20 11.92 23.34
N LEU A 237 -14.01 11.25 22.53
CA LEU A 237 -14.25 11.59 21.13
C LEU A 237 -15.73 11.92 20.92
N ASP A 238 -16.36 12.62 21.87
CA ASP A 238 -17.79 13.00 21.83
C ASP A 238 -18.09 14.13 20.83
N GLY A 239 -17.44 14.09 19.66
CA GLY A 239 -17.70 14.97 18.53
C GLY A 239 -17.00 16.33 18.59
N HIS A 240 -16.37 16.69 19.71
CA HIS A 240 -15.64 17.94 19.87
C HIS A 240 -14.30 17.72 20.60
N TYR A 241 -13.25 18.42 20.15
CA TYR A 241 -11.89 18.32 20.70
C TYR A 241 -11.75 18.86 22.14
N GLU A 242 -12.77 19.57 22.62
CA GLU A 242 -12.78 20.29 23.91
C GLU A 242 -13.78 19.72 24.93
N ALA A 243 -14.26 18.49 24.72
CA ALA A 243 -15.31 17.88 25.56
C ALA A 243 -14.85 17.62 27.00
#